data_AF-A0A962GQB5-F1
#
_entry.id   AF-A0A962GQB5-F1
#
_cell.length_a   1.000
_cell.length_b   1.000
_cell.length_c   1.000
_cell.angle_alpha   90.00
_cell.angle_beta   90.00
_cell.angle_gamma   90.00
#
_symmetry.space_group_name_H-M   'P 1'
#
loop_
_entity.id
_entity.type
_entity.pdbx_description
1 polymer ?
#
loop_
_entity_poly.entity_id
_entity_poly.type
_entity_poly.pdbx_seq_one_letter_code
_entity_poly.pdbx_strand_id
1 'polypeptide(L)'
;MIISGFWRQVGAPLLLSTLLLGAPAWAGESIPLTVLEARPAVLGAATTSLQPGRDRQNEPFTVGIPLPAAFAVCSDQQLDLTNASLAQFRTLERRRDGACGGAGSIAWVLVDSQTSLPANGRRSDHALIEG
;
A
#
# COMPACT_ATOMS: atom_id res chain seq x y z
N MET A 1 -20.66 -36.45 72.12
CA MET A 1 -21.31 -35.13 71.99
C MET A 1 -21.27 -34.77 70.51
N ILE A 2 -22.43 -34.82 69.87
CA ILE A 2 -22.67 -34.47 68.45
C ILE A 2 -22.84 -32.96 68.37
N ILE A 3 -22.29 -32.29 67.37
CA ILE A 3 -22.99 -31.29 66.52
C ILE A 3 -22.22 -31.19 65.20
N SER A 4 -22.89 -31.66 64.16
CA SER A 4 -22.66 -31.43 62.74
C SER A 4 -22.94 -29.97 62.37
N GLY A 5 -22.07 -29.36 61.57
CA GLY A 5 -22.27 -28.05 60.96
C GLY A 5 -22.04 -28.12 59.46
N PHE A 6 -23.14 -28.23 58.73
CA PHE A 6 -23.24 -28.41 57.29
C PHE A 6 -23.52 -27.05 56.64
N TRP A 7 -22.57 -26.45 55.92
CA TRP A 7 -22.89 -25.44 54.90
C TRP A 7 -21.92 -25.52 53.73
N ARG A 8 -22.50 -25.87 52.57
CA ARG A 8 -21.92 -25.82 51.23
C ARG A 8 -21.53 -24.38 50.89
N GLN A 9 -20.39 -24.20 50.23
CA GLN A 9 -20.29 -23.18 49.19
C GLN A 9 -19.48 -23.73 48.00
N VAL A 10 -20.22 -23.91 46.92
CA VAL A 10 -19.80 -24.27 45.57
C VAL A 10 -19.14 -23.02 44.99
N GLY A 11 -17.89 -23.10 44.56
CA GLY A 11 -17.14 -21.96 44.04
C GLY A 11 -16.29 -22.36 42.84
N ALA A 12 -16.91 -22.30 41.67
CA ALA A 12 -16.40 -22.22 40.31
C ALA A 12 -14.92 -22.57 40.03
N PRO A 13 -14.63 -23.51 39.10
CA PRO A 13 -13.27 -23.72 38.60
C PRO A 13 -12.78 -22.44 37.92
N LEU A 14 -11.56 -22.04 38.27
CA LEU A 14 -10.82 -20.94 37.65
C LEU A 14 -10.86 -21.07 36.13
N LEU A 15 -11.65 -20.19 35.52
CA LEU A 15 -11.80 -20.03 34.09
C LEU A 15 -10.43 -19.78 33.46
N LEU A 16 -10.07 -20.70 32.57
CA LEU A 16 -9.00 -20.60 31.61
C LEU A 16 -9.32 -19.41 30.69
N SER A 17 -8.93 -18.20 31.10
CA SER A 17 -9.00 -17.00 30.27
C SER A 17 -7.93 -17.09 29.18
N THR A 18 -8.22 -17.87 28.14
CA THR A 18 -7.54 -17.75 26.84
C THR A 18 -7.81 -16.36 26.32
N LEU A 19 -6.91 -15.42 26.61
CA LEU A 19 -6.74 -14.21 25.81
C LEU A 19 -6.36 -14.70 24.41
N LEU A 20 -7.37 -14.88 23.55
CA LEU A 20 -7.20 -14.71 22.12
C LEU A 20 -6.84 -13.24 21.93
N LEU A 21 -5.56 -12.91 22.11
CA LEU A 21 -4.95 -11.76 21.47
C LEU A 21 -5.14 -12.01 19.98
N GLY A 22 -6.28 -11.55 19.46
CA GLY A 22 -6.50 -11.43 18.04
C GLY A 22 -5.34 -10.61 17.51
N ALA A 23 -4.39 -11.27 16.85
CA ALA A 23 -3.37 -10.58 16.11
C ALA A 23 -4.12 -9.61 15.18
N PRO A 24 -3.86 -8.30 15.23
CA PRO A 24 -4.34 -7.44 14.16
C PRO A 24 -3.81 -8.04 12.87
N ALA A 25 -4.70 -8.48 11.99
CA ALA A 25 -4.32 -8.77 10.62
C ALA A 25 -4.09 -7.40 9.98
N TRP A 26 -2.84 -6.93 9.97
CA TRP A 26 -2.42 -5.82 9.13
C TRP A 26 -2.45 -6.37 7.71
N ALA A 27 -3.63 -6.37 7.10
CA ALA A 27 -3.71 -6.56 5.67
C ALA A 27 -3.07 -5.32 5.06
N GLY A 28 -1.79 -5.43 4.70
CA GLY A 28 -1.09 -4.39 3.96
C GLY A 28 -1.88 -4.09 2.71
N GLU A 29 -2.45 -2.89 2.65
CA GLU A 29 -3.18 -2.46 1.48
C GLU A 29 -2.17 -2.25 0.34
N SER A 30 -2.55 -2.53 -0.90
CA SER A 30 -1.66 -2.40 -2.05
C SER A 30 -2.33 -1.57 -3.13
N ILE A 31 -1.63 -0.56 -3.66
CA ILE A 31 -2.13 0.27 -4.74
C ILE A 31 -1.50 -0.21 -6.05
N PRO A 32 -2.23 -0.92 -6.93
CA PRO A 32 -1.67 -1.44 -8.17
C PRO A 32 -1.37 -0.31 -9.16
N LEU A 33 -0.23 -0.40 -9.83
CA LEU A 33 0.22 0.55 -10.83
C LEU A 33 0.34 -0.14 -12.19
N THR A 34 -0.32 0.45 -13.19
CA THR A 34 -0.19 0.05 -14.59
C THR A 34 0.59 1.11 -15.34
N VAL A 35 1.68 0.71 -16.00
CA VAL A 35 2.44 1.56 -16.92
C VAL A 35 2.19 1.09 -18.34
N LEU A 36 1.82 2.03 -19.21
CA LEU A 36 1.56 1.79 -20.62
C LEU A 36 2.32 2.80 -21.47
N GLU A 37 2.78 2.37 -22.65
CA GLU A 37 3.33 3.30 -23.63
C GLU A 37 2.17 4.14 -24.20
N ALA A 38 2.19 5.45 -23.97
CA ALA A 38 1.27 6.39 -24.59
C ALA A 38 1.99 7.17 -25.69
N ARG A 39 1.48 7.10 -26.92
CA ARG A 39 1.89 7.98 -28.03
C ARG A 39 0.67 8.75 -28.53
N PRO A 40 0.64 10.09 -28.39
CA PRO A 40 -0.38 10.88 -29.06
C PRO A 40 -0.23 10.66 -30.57
N ALA A 41 -1.34 10.39 -31.27
CA ALA A 41 -1.35 10.54 -32.73
C ALA A 41 -0.93 11.98 -33.04
N VAL A 42 -0.03 12.17 -34.00
CA VAL A 42 0.48 13.50 -34.37
C VAL A 42 -0.70 14.43 -34.63
N LEU A 43 -0.81 15.51 -33.84
CA LEU A 43 -1.81 16.56 -34.04
C LEU A 43 -1.68 17.10 -35.47
N GLY A 44 -2.66 16.79 -36.33
CA GLY A 44 -2.74 17.29 -37.70
C GLY A 44 -2.57 16.27 -38.82
N ALA A 45 -2.25 15.00 -38.52
CA ALA A 45 -2.27 13.95 -39.54
C ALA A 45 -3.65 13.29 -39.57
N ALA A 46 -4.46 13.59 -40.59
CA ALA A 46 -5.70 12.89 -40.92
C ALA A 46 -5.43 11.46 -41.45
N THR A 47 -4.44 10.77 -40.90
CA THR A 47 -4.07 9.40 -41.23
C THR A 47 -3.82 8.64 -39.93
N THR A 48 -4.64 7.61 -39.73
CA THR A 48 -4.65 6.63 -38.65
C THR A 48 -3.42 5.72 -38.67
N SER A 49 -2.20 6.27 -38.70
CA SER A 49 -1.00 5.49 -38.38
C SER A 49 -0.65 5.72 -36.91
N LEU A 50 -1.00 4.77 -36.05
CA LEU A 50 -0.35 4.63 -34.75
C LEU A 50 1.16 4.57 -35.03
N GLN A 51 1.93 5.51 -34.46
CA GLN A 51 3.38 5.43 -34.54
C GLN A 51 3.80 4.07 -33.98
N PRO A 52 4.68 3.30 -34.67
CA PRO A 52 5.14 2.04 -34.14
C PRO A 52 5.77 2.28 -32.76
N GLY A 53 5.32 1.49 -31.79
CA GLY A 53 5.90 1.47 -30.45
C GLY A 53 7.41 1.25 -30.50
N ARG A 54 8.09 1.70 -29.45
CA ARG A 54 9.53 1.46 -29.30
C ARG A 54 9.73 0.71 -28.00
N ASP A 55 10.61 -0.28 -28.02
CA ASP A 55 11.07 -0.90 -26.79
C ASP A 55 11.65 0.17 -25.85
N ARG A 56 11.08 0.24 -24.65
CA ARG A 56 11.47 1.12 -23.56
C ARG A 56 12.32 0.30 -22.61
N GLN A 57 13.58 0.68 -22.42
CA GLN A 57 14.48 0.00 -21.50
C GLN A 57 14.92 0.96 -20.40
N ASN A 58 14.58 0.60 -19.17
CA ASN A 58 14.89 1.36 -17.95
C ASN A 58 14.51 2.83 -18.05
N GLU A 59 13.38 3.13 -18.69
CA GLU A 59 12.93 4.51 -18.82
C GLU A 59 12.36 4.99 -17.48
N PRO A 60 12.74 6.20 -17.03
CA PRO A 60 12.25 6.75 -15.79
C PRO A 60 10.79 7.16 -15.93
N PHE A 61 10.02 6.96 -14.86
CA PHE A 61 8.69 7.53 -14.71
C PHE A 61 8.52 8.16 -13.33
N THR A 62 7.68 9.19 -13.29
CA THR A 62 7.31 9.90 -12.07
C THR A 62 5.79 9.97 -12.01
N VAL A 63 5.21 9.56 -10.89
CA VAL A 63 3.75 9.57 -10.69
C VAL A 63 3.39 10.04 -9.28
N GLY A 64 2.40 10.91 -9.17
CA GLY A 64 1.78 11.28 -7.89
C GLY A 64 0.66 10.30 -7.57
N ILE A 65 0.73 9.65 -6.41
CA ILE A 65 -0.24 8.64 -5.96
C ILE A 65 -0.94 9.16 -4.71
N PRO A 66 -2.29 9.25 -4.70
CA PRO A 66 -3.04 9.52 -3.48
C PRO A 66 -3.05 8.27 -2.60
N LEU A 67 -2.75 8.43 -1.32
CA LEU A 67 -2.84 7.36 -0.33
C LEU A 67 -4.20 7.41 0.38
N PRO A 68 -4.96 6.30 0.39
CA PRO A 68 -6.22 6.22 1.12
C PRO A 68 -5.96 6.40 2.62
N ALA A 69 -6.97 6.84 3.38
CA ALA A 69 -6.83 7.06 4.81
C ALA A 69 -6.52 5.79 5.62
N ALA A 70 -6.81 4.61 5.05
CA ALA A 70 -6.42 3.33 5.60
C ALA A 70 -4.90 3.05 5.48
N PHE A 71 -4.23 3.67 4.50
CA PHE A 71 -2.78 3.68 4.35
C PHE A 71 -2.17 4.68 5.35
N ALA A 72 -2.06 4.26 6.61
CA ALA A 72 -1.60 5.07 7.74
C ALA A 72 -0.07 5.28 7.75
N VAL A 73 0.50 5.63 6.60
CA VAL A 73 1.95 5.75 6.41
C VAL A 73 2.46 7.07 6.99
N CYS A 74 3.43 6.98 7.90
CA CYS A 74 4.00 8.12 8.62
C CYS A 74 5.28 8.66 7.98
N SER A 75 6.00 7.82 7.24
CA SER A 75 7.22 8.19 6.50
C SER A 75 7.25 7.48 5.16
N ASP A 76 7.82 8.16 4.18
CA ASP A 76 8.21 7.63 2.87
C ASP A 76 9.16 6.43 2.94
N GLN A 77 9.88 6.23 4.06
CA GLN A 77 10.71 5.05 4.29
C GLN A 77 9.90 3.76 4.53
N GLN A 78 8.60 3.88 4.80
CA GLN A 78 7.69 2.74 4.96
C GLN A 78 6.99 2.37 3.65
N LEU A 79 7.42 2.95 2.52
CA LEU A 79 6.85 2.67 1.21
C LEU A 79 7.82 1.81 0.41
N ASP A 80 7.26 0.82 -0.29
CA ASP A 80 7.99 0.03 -1.27
C ASP A 80 7.19 -0.11 -2.56
N LEU A 81 7.89 -0.36 -3.67
CA LEU A 81 7.33 -0.54 -4.99
C LEU A 81 7.69 -1.93 -5.51
N THR A 82 6.69 -2.81 -5.58
CA THR A 82 6.92 -4.19 -6.00
C THR A 82 7.45 -4.28 -7.43
N ASN A 83 8.33 -5.25 -7.66
CA ASN A 83 8.93 -5.54 -8.97
C ASN A 83 9.65 -4.34 -9.62
N ALA A 84 10.04 -3.34 -8.84
CA ALA A 84 10.93 -2.27 -9.27
C ALA A 84 12.37 -2.58 -8.84
N SER A 85 13.33 -2.32 -9.73
CA SER A 85 14.76 -2.43 -9.38
C SER A 85 15.23 -1.29 -8.50
N LEU A 86 14.59 -0.12 -8.62
CA LEU A 86 14.86 1.12 -7.90
C LEU A 86 13.56 1.90 -7.75
N ALA A 87 13.30 2.44 -6.56
CA ALA A 87 12.23 3.39 -6.31
C ALA A 87 12.68 4.47 -5.33
N GLN A 88 12.24 5.71 -5.57
CA GLN A 88 12.39 6.83 -4.66
C GLN A 88 11.01 7.41 -4.36
N PHE A 89 10.80 7.76 -3.10
CA PHE A 89 9.54 8.28 -2.60
C PHE A 89 9.77 9.69 -2.06
N ARG A 90 8.83 10.59 -2.35
CA ARG A 90 8.82 11.94 -1.79
C ARG A 90 7.42 12.30 -1.32
N THR A 91 7.31 12.72 -0.07
CA THR A 91 6.03 13.18 0.49
C THR A 91 5.62 14.50 -0.19
N LEU A 92 4.43 14.52 -0.81
CA LEU A 92 3.85 15.75 -1.38
C LEU A 92 2.88 16.43 -0.42
N GLU A 93 2.07 15.64 0.28
CA GLU A 93 1.06 16.15 1.21
C GLU A 93 0.85 15.19 2.38
N ARG A 94 0.53 15.73 3.55
CA ARG A 94 0.11 14.97 4.74
C ARG A 94 -1.32 15.31 5.12
N ARG A 95 -2.11 14.29 5.44
CA ARG A 95 -3.44 14.42 6.02
C ARG A 95 -3.30 14.75 7.49
N ARG A 96 -4.09 15.70 8.00
CA ARG A 96 -4.21 15.91 9.44
C ARG A 96 -5.12 14.85 10.06
N ASP A 97 -4.62 13.63 10.15
CA ASP A 97 -5.22 12.56 10.95
C ASP A 97 -4.36 12.28 12.19
N GLY A 98 -4.93 11.54 13.14
CA GLY A 98 -4.22 11.16 14.35
C GLY A 98 -3.32 9.93 14.18
N ALA A 99 -3.21 9.38 12.97
CA ALA A 99 -2.56 8.08 12.74
C ALA A 99 -1.04 8.15 13.00
N CYS A 100 -0.42 9.28 12.67
CA CYS A 100 1.01 9.53 12.84
C CYS A 100 1.30 10.62 13.88
N GLY A 101 0.45 10.70 14.90
CA GLY A 101 0.51 11.76 15.91
C GLY A 101 0.29 13.15 15.30
N GLY A 102 1.01 14.15 15.78
CA GLY A 102 0.84 15.54 15.34
C GLY A 102 1.27 15.85 13.90
N ALA A 103 2.00 14.94 13.25
CA ALA A 103 2.48 15.13 11.88
C ALA A 103 1.45 14.73 10.82
N GLY A 104 0.56 13.78 11.15
CA GLY A 104 -0.42 13.21 10.22
C GLY A 104 0.16 12.26 9.18
N SER A 105 -0.66 11.34 8.68
CA SER A 105 -0.27 10.37 7.65
C SER A 105 -0.02 11.03 6.30
N ILE A 106 0.73 10.36 5.43
CA ILE A 106 0.95 10.81 4.05
C ILE A 106 -0.37 10.68 3.27
N ALA A 107 -0.79 11.77 2.63
CA ALA A 107 -1.96 11.80 1.75
C ALA A 107 -1.60 11.65 0.28
N TRP A 108 -0.44 12.18 -0.11
CA TRP A 108 0.07 12.12 -1.48
C TRP A 108 1.58 11.85 -1.45
N VAL A 109 2.00 10.89 -2.26
CA VAL A 109 3.41 10.57 -2.47
C VAL A 109 3.76 10.70 -3.95
N LEU A 110 4.93 11.24 -4.23
CA LEU A 110 5.56 11.17 -5.55
C LEU A 110 6.45 9.94 -5.59
N VAL A 111 6.24 9.09 -6.58
CA VAL A 111 7.04 7.89 -6.84
C VAL A 111 7.86 8.10 -8.09
N ASP A 112 9.17 8.03 -7.94
CA ASP A 112 10.15 8.05 -9.02
C ASP A 112 10.76 6.66 -9.17
N SER A 113 10.62 6.04 -10.34
CA SER A 113 11.15 4.69 -10.60
C SER A 113 11.52 4.53 -12.07
N GLN A 114 11.92 3.34 -12.48
CA GLN A 114 12.26 2.97 -13.84
C GLN A 114 11.48 1.73 -14.25
N THR A 115 11.07 1.66 -15.51
CA THR A 115 10.42 0.47 -16.05
C THR A 115 10.91 0.15 -17.46
N SER A 116 10.74 -1.12 -17.83
CA SER A 116 11.01 -1.58 -19.19
C SER A 116 9.73 -2.17 -19.79
N LEU A 117 9.39 -1.72 -21.00
CA LEU A 117 8.20 -2.12 -21.75
C LEU A 117 8.62 -2.52 -23.17
N PRO A 118 8.08 -3.61 -23.74
CA PRO A 118 8.20 -3.83 -25.18
C PRO A 118 7.44 -2.74 -25.96
N ALA A 119 7.69 -2.60 -27.24
CA ALA A 119 6.95 -1.73 -28.14
C ALA A 119 5.43 -1.96 -28.03
N ASN A 120 4.66 -0.88 -27.81
CA ASN A 120 3.20 -0.92 -27.55
C ASN A 120 2.84 -1.73 -26.29
N GLY A 121 3.80 -1.92 -25.38
CA GLY A 121 3.68 -2.77 -24.21
C GLY A 121 2.96 -2.13 -23.03
N ARG A 122 2.64 -3.00 -22.08
CA ARG A 122 2.05 -2.67 -20.78
C ARG A 122 2.74 -3.50 -19.69
N ARG A 123 2.97 -2.90 -18.53
CA ARG A 123 3.25 -3.60 -17.26
C ARG A 123 2.19 -3.27 -16.23
N SER A 124 1.86 -4.25 -15.40
CA SER A 124 0.86 -4.13 -14.33
C SER A 124 1.24 -4.95 -13.09
N ASP A 125 2.52 -5.24 -12.95
CA ASP A 125 3.16 -5.97 -11.85
C ASP A 125 3.77 -5.04 -10.79
N HIS A 126 3.68 -3.72 -10.98
CA HIS A 126 4.03 -2.74 -9.97
C HIS A 126 2.87 -2.52 -9.01
N ALA A 127 3.16 -2.46 -7.71
CA ALA A 127 2.21 -2.08 -6.67
C ALA A 127 2.95 -1.29 -5.60
N LEU A 128 2.34 -0.17 -5.18
CA LEU A 128 2.80 0.55 -4.00
C LEU A 128 2.25 -0.18 -2.77
N ILE A 129 3.15 -0.54 -1.85
CA ILE A 129 2.83 -1.24 -0.61
C ILE A 129 3.43 -0.50 0.59
N GLU A 130 2.90 -0.80 1.77
CA GLU A 130 3.59 -0.51 3.03
C GLU A 130 4.66 -1.59 3.25
N GLY A 131 5.92 -1.18 3.39
CA GLY A 131 7.12 -2.02 3.48
C GLY A 131 7.72 -2.10 4.88
#